data_AF-A0A483CVJ0-F1
#
_entry.id   AF-A0A483CVJ0-F1
#
_cell.length_a   1.000
_cell.length_b   1.000
_cell.length_c   1.000
_cell.angle_alpha   90.00
_cell.angle_beta   90.00
_cell.angle_gamma   90.00
#
_symmetry.space_group_name_H-M   'P 1'
#
loop_
_entity.id
_entity.type
_entity.pdbx_description
1 polymer ?
#
loop_
_entity_poly.entity_id
_entity_poly.type
_entity_poly.pdbx_seq_one_letter_code
_entity_poly.pdbx_strand_id
1 'polypeptide(L)'
;MNRRYHLWIAFGLLFITIGVIQHLSGTGSDATTGMFVTTGAVVLVFAGTRAMRKDEGPEQDERTRRIGAYGITYSWFVTLLYLFVLFWVQNLGVIALSSSDVILSSILLMAISARLFQWWFFRRGDVE
;
A
#
# COMPACT_ATOMS: atom_id res chain seq x y z
N MET A 1 10.64 23.80 -0.74
CA MET A 1 9.87 22.54 -0.90
C MET A 1 10.89 21.37 -0.84
N ASN A 2 10.77 20.35 0.03
CA ASN A 2 11.86 19.40 0.36
C ASN A 2 12.33 18.50 -0.80
N ARG A 3 13.61 18.51 -1.21
CA ARG A 3 14.22 17.68 -2.29
C ARG A 3 13.72 16.23 -2.42
N ARG A 4 13.29 15.59 -1.32
CA ARG A 4 12.73 14.23 -1.29
C ARG A 4 11.41 14.05 -2.08
N TYR A 5 10.46 14.99 -2.09
CA TYR A 5 9.20 14.76 -2.85
C TYR A 5 9.41 14.85 -4.36
N HIS A 6 10.32 15.71 -4.82
CA HIS A 6 10.66 15.81 -6.23
C HIS A 6 11.22 14.48 -6.75
N LEU A 7 12.00 13.77 -5.92
CA LEU A 7 12.49 12.44 -6.26
C LEU A 7 11.34 11.44 -6.38
N TRP A 8 10.37 11.43 -5.46
CA TRP A 8 9.21 10.55 -5.56
C TRP A 8 8.35 10.82 -6.79
N ILE A 9 8.12 12.10 -7.13
CA ILE A 9 7.40 12.47 -8.35
C ILE A 9 8.18 12.05 -9.59
N ALA A 10 9.49 12.30 -9.63
CA ALA A 10 10.35 11.89 -10.74
C ALA A 10 10.37 10.38 -10.94
N PHE A 11 10.44 9.59 -9.84
CA PHE A 11 10.32 8.14 -9.90
C PHE A 11 8.96 7.71 -10.44
N GLY A 12 7.85 8.25 -9.91
CA GLY A 12 6.52 7.91 -10.40
C GLY A 12 6.35 8.18 -11.90
N LEU A 13 6.82 9.34 -12.37
CA LEU A 13 6.82 9.69 -13.79
C LEU A 13 7.72 8.76 -14.60
N LEU A 14 8.92 8.43 -14.12
CA LEU A 14 9.84 7.50 -14.79
C LEU A 14 9.21 6.11 -14.99
N PHE A 15 8.52 5.57 -13.98
CA PHE A 15 7.86 4.28 -14.10
C PHE A 15 6.72 4.32 -15.12
N ILE A 16 5.93 5.40 -15.16
CA ILE A 16 4.89 5.57 -16.18
C ILE A 16 5.52 5.70 -17.58
N THR A 17 6.58 6.49 -17.75
CA THR A 17 7.20 6.66 -19.08
C THR A 17 7.79 5.36 -19.59
N ILE A 18 8.43 4.55 -18.74
CA ILE A 18 8.92 3.22 -19.12
C ILE A 18 7.76 2.33 -19.58
N GLY A 19 6.64 2.30 -18.84
CA GLY A 19 5.46 1.52 -19.23
C GLY A 19 4.86 1.97 -20.57
N VAL A 20 4.73 3.28 -20.76
CA VAL A 20 4.23 3.87 -22.02
C VAL A 20 5.16 3.54 -23.19
N ILE A 21 6.48 3.66 -22.99
CA ILE A 21 7.46 3.29 -24.04
C ILE A 21 7.31 1.81 -24.38
N GLN A 22 7.27 0.91 -23.40
CA GLN A 22 7.10 -0.53 -23.65
C GLN A 22 5.84 -0.85 -24.45
N HIS A 23 4.73 -0.19 -24.14
CA HIS A 23 3.47 -0.35 -24.86
C HIS A 23 3.59 0.11 -26.32
N LEU A 24 4.18 1.29 -26.55
CA LEU A 24 4.29 1.89 -27.88
C LEU A 24 5.32 1.18 -28.76
N SER A 25 6.43 0.68 -28.18
CA SER A 25 7.47 -0.05 -28.93
C SER A 25 7.19 -1.54 -29.06
N GLY A 26 6.16 -2.06 -28.38
CA GLY A 26 5.84 -3.50 -28.36
C GLY A 26 6.94 -4.36 -27.74
N THR A 27 7.83 -3.77 -26.94
CA THR A 27 9.00 -4.46 -26.37
C THR A 27 8.75 -5.07 -25.00
N GLY A 28 7.59 -4.80 -24.38
CA GLY A 28 7.17 -5.39 -23.11
C GLY A 28 5.94 -6.29 -23.28
N SER A 29 5.81 -7.30 -22.43
CA SER A 29 4.53 -8.03 -22.33
C SER A 29 3.47 -7.12 -21.70
N ASP A 30 2.19 -7.46 -21.90
CA ASP A 30 1.09 -6.73 -21.25
C ASP A 30 1.25 -6.71 -19.72
N ALA A 31 1.77 -7.80 -19.16
CA ALA A 31 2.05 -7.92 -17.73
C ALA A 31 3.15 -6.95 -17.28
N THR A 32 4.30 -6.88 -17.97
CA THR A 32 5.40 -5.98 -17.56
C THR A 32 5.00 -4.53 -17.75
N THR A 33 4.34 -4.22 -18.86
CA THR A 33 3.78 -2.89 -19.15
C THR A 33 2.84 -2.45 -18.03
N GLY A 34 1.88 -3.32 -17.65
CA GLY A 34 0.95 -3.08 -16.56
C GLY A 34 1.64 -2.85 -15.21
N MET A 35 2.69 -3.61 -14.89
CA MET A 35 3.47 -3.43 -13.65
C MET A 35 4.13 -2.04 -13.58
N PHE A 36 4.77 -1.58 -14.66
CA PHE A 36 5.42 -0.26 -14.69
C PHE A 36 4.40 0.88 -14.53
N VAL A 37 3.29 0.82 -15.26
CA VAL A 37 2.24 1.83 -15.20
C VAL A 37 1.58 1.88 -13.82
N THR A 38 1.19 0.72 -13.27
CA THR A 38 0.54 0.65 -11.95
C THR A 38 1.47 1.10 -10.83
N THR A 39 2.74 0.71 -10.86
CA THR A 39 3.75 1.15 -9.88
C THR A 39 3.94 2.66 -9.94
N GLY A 40 4.10 3.23 -11.14
CA GLY A 40 4.25 4.67 -11.32
C GLY A 40 3.03 5.45 -10.82
N ALA A 41 1.82 4.96 -11.12
CA ALA A 41 0.57 5.55 -10.63
C ALA A 41 0.49 5.53 -9.09
N VAL A 42 0.79 4.40 -8.45
CA VAL A 42 0.79 4.29 -6.97
C VAL A 42 1.79 5.26 -6.35
N VAL A 43 3.01 5.36 -6.90
CA VAL A 43 4.03 6.28 -6.41
C VAL A 43 3.58 7.74 -6.54
N LEU A 44 2.94 8.12 -7.64
CA LEU A 44 2.42 9.48 -7.83
C LEU A 44 1.27 9.80 -6.88
N VAL A 45 0.33 8.87 -6.67
CA VAL A 45 -0.73 9.04 -5.67
C VAL A 45 -0.14 9.23 -4.28
N PHE A 46 0.87 8.45 -3.91
CA PHE A 46 1.53 8.58 -2.61
C PHE A 46 2.31 9.90 -2.48
N ALA A 47 3.01 10.32 -3.53
CA ALA A 47 3.73 11.59 -3.56
C ALA A 47 2.77 12.78 -3.47
N GLY A 48 1.65 12.73 -4.20
CA GLY A 48 0.61 13.76 -4.21
C GLY A 48 -0.10 13.88 -2.87
N THR A 49 -0.56 12.76 -2.29
CA THR A 49 -1.18 12.77 -0.95
C THR A 49 -0.22 13.32 0.11
N ARG A 50 1.07 13.01 0.03
CA ARG A 50 2.07 13.56 0.95
C ARG A 50 2.37 15.04 0.70
N ALA A 51 2.29 15.51 -0.53
CA ALA A 51 2.42 16.94 -0.85
C ALA A 51 1.23 17.76 -0.33
N MET A 52 0.02 17.19 -0.31
CA MET A 52 -1.19 17.81 0.22
C MET A 52 -1.20 17.92 1.76
N ARG A 53 -0.47 17.04 2.46
CA ARG A 53 -0.34 17.06 3.93
C ARG A 53 0.64 18.12 4.47
N LYS A 54 1.13 19.00 3.62
CA LYS A 54 2.21 19.92 3.98
C LYS A 54 1.77 21.13 4.81
N ASP A 55 0.47 21.36 4.90
CA ASP A 55 -0.15 22.37 5.77
C ASP A 55 -0.66 21.76 7.10
N GLU A 56 -0.22 20.55 7.48
CA GLU A 56 -0.50 20.03 8.81
C GLU A 56 0.33 20.82 9.83
N GLY A 57 -0.37 21.64 10.63
CA GLY A 57 0.13 22.43 11.75
C GLY A 57 0.77 21.59 12.87
N PRO A 58 0.66 21.99 14.15
CA PRO A 58 1.60 21.61 15.21
C PRO A 58 1.83 20.10 15.30
N GLU A 59 3.07 19.75 15.61
CA GLU A 59 3.64 18.43 15.89
C GLU A 59 2.58 17.35 16.19
N GLN A 60 2.56 16.27 15.39
CA GLN A 60 1.56 15.20 15.50
C GLN A 60 1.38 14.80 16.96
N ASP A 61 0.21 15.10 17.50
CA ASP A 61 -0.21 14.76 18.86
C ASP A 61 0.13 13.29 19.15
N GLU A 62 0.69 13.01 20.33
CA GLU A 62 1.07 11.67 20.76
C GLU A 62 -0.07 10.66 20.54
N ARG A 63 -1.32 11.11 20.69
CA ARG A 63 -2.53 10.34 20.42
C ARG A 63 -2.60 9.83 18.98
N THR A 64 -2.34 10.68 17.99
CA THR A 64 -2.37 10.29 16.57
C THR A 64 -1.28 9.26 16.26
N ARG A 65 -0.11 9.41 16.89
CA ARG A 65 0.99 8.45 16.77
C ARG A 65 0.61 7.09 17.35
N ARG A 66 -0.02 7.05 18.53
CA ARG A 66 -0.50 5.81 19.17
C ARG A 66 -1.57 5.12 18.33
N ILE A 67 -2.57 5.84 17.84
CA ILE A 67 -3.62 5.30 16.94
C ILE A 67 -3.00 4.70 15.68
N GLY A 68 -2.02 5.39 15.08
CA GLY A 68 -1.29 4.91 13.92
C GLY A 68 -0.58 3.58 14.19
N ALA A 69 0.15 3.50 15.31
CA ALA A 69 0.86 2.29 15.72
C ALA A 69 -0.09 1.12 16.02
N TYR A 70 -1.14 1.34 16.83
CA TYR A 70 -2.13 0.31 17.13
C TYR A 70 -2.81 -0.20 15.86
N GLY A 71 -3.25 0.69 14.97
CA GLY A 71 -3.90 0.25 13.73
C GLY A 71 -3.00 -0.63 12.85
N ILE A 72 -1.68 -0.34 12.81
CA ILE A 72 -0.71 -1.18 12.10
C ILE A 72 -0.52 -2.53 12.82
N THR A 73 -0.38 -2.53 14.15
CA THR A 73 -0.20 -3.77 14.93
C THR A 73 -1.38 -4.73 14.75
N TYR A 74 -2.61 -4.25 14.90
CA TYR A 74 -3.81 -5.08 14.71
C TYR A 74 -3.93 -5.57 13.26
N SER A 75 -3.60 -4.72 12.29
CA SER A 75 -3.57 -5.11 10.88
C SER A 75 -2.56 -6.21 10.59
N TRP A 76 -1.39 -6.14 11.19
CA TRP A 76 -0.37 -7.16 11.02
C TRP A 76 -0.84 -8.51 11.59
N PHE A 77 -1.46 -8.51 12.77
CA PHE A 77 -2.03 -9.71 13.37
C PHE A 77 -3.13 -10.34 12.50
N VAL A 78 -4.04 -9.53 11.95
CA VAL A 78 -5.07 -10.02 11.00
C VAL A 78 -4.42 -10.63 9.75
N THR A 79 -3.36 -10.01 9.23
CA THR A 79 -2.65 -10.51 8.05
C THR A 79 -1.98 -11.85 8.34
N LEU A 80 -1.41 -12.05 9.54
CA LEU A 80 -0.88 -13.35 9.95
C LEU A 80 -1.95 -14.43 10.04
N LEU A 81 -3.09 -14.12 10.66
CA LEU A 81 -4.21 -15.06 10.74
C LEU A 81 -4.70 -15.45 9.34
N TYR A 82 -4.81 -14.47 8.44
CA TYR A 82 -5.16 -14.71 7.05
C TYR A 82 -4.17 -15.64 6.33
N LEU A 83 -2.87 -15.36 6.44
CA LEU A 83 -1.83 -16.21 5.83
C LEU A 83 -1.82 -17.62 6.42
N PHE A 84 -2.06 -17.77 7.72
CA PHE A 84 -2.17 -19.07 8.37
C PHE A 84 -3.37 -19.87 7.85
N VAL A 85 -4.52 -19.23 7.67
CA VAL A 85 -5.70 -19.86 7.06
C VAL A 85 -5.43 -20.23 5.61
N LEU A 86 -4.87 -19.32 4.82
CA LEU A 86 -4.51 -19.58 3.42
C LEU A 86 -3.57 -20.78 3.28
N PHE A 87 -2.57 -20.88 4.14
CA PHE A 87 -1.63 -22.00 4.15
C PHE A 87 -2.37 -23.34 4.25
N TRP A 88 -3.30 -23.46 5.20
CA TRP A 88 -4.09 -24.69 5.37
C TRP A 88 -5.04 -24.93 4.19
N VAL A 89 -5.77 -23.91 3.74
CA VAL A 89 -6.71 -24.01 2.62
C VAL A 89 -6.00 -24.49 1.34
N GLN A 90 -4.80 -23.97 1.07
CA GLN A 90 -4.00 -24.36 -0.08
C GLN A 90 -3.41 -25.76 0.09
N ASN A 91 -2.90 -26.10 1.28
CA ASN A 91 -2.33 -27.42 1.55
C ASN A 91 -3.37 -28.55 1.58
N LEU A 92 -4.62 -28.25 1.94
CA LEU A 92 -5.76 -29.17 1.87
C LEU A 92 -6.33 -29.28 0.44
N GLY A 93 -5.81 -28.51 -0.53
CA GLY A 93 -6.25 -28.54 -1.91
C GLY A 93 -7.62 -27.92 -2.16
N VAL A 94 -8.13 -27.09 -1.24
CA VAL A 94 -9.44 -26.45 -1.38
C VAL A 94 -9.39 -25.35 -2.45
N ILE A 95 -8.29 -24.60 -2.50
CA ILE A 95 -8.06 -23.54 -3.49
C ILE A 95 -6.61 -23.61 -3.98
N ALA A 96 -6.40 -23.40 -5.28
CA ALA A 96 -5.09 -23.25 -5.88
C ALA A 96 -4.83 -21.77 -6.21
N LEU A 97 -4.08 -21.08 -5.36
CA LEU A 97 -3.68 -19.68 -5.56
C LEU A 97 -2.24 -19.62 -6.08
N SER A 98 -1.99 -18.71 -7.03
CA SER A 98 -0.61 -18.39 -7.42
C SER A 98 0.09 -17.57 -6.33
N SER A 99 1.42 -17.56 -6.32
CA SER A 99 2.19 -16.71 -5.41
C SER A 99 1.83 -15.22 -5.55
N SER A 100 1.52 -14.79 -6.77
CA SER A 100 1.09 -13.41 -7.06
C SER A 100 -0.25 -13.09 -6.41
N ASP A 101 -1.21 -14.02 -6.42
CA ASP A 101 -2.52 -13.83 -5.79
C ASP A 101 -2.40 -13.70 -4.28
N VAL A 102 -1.55 -14.54 -3.66
CA VAL A 102 -1.28 -14.50 -2.21
C VAL A 102 -0.63 -13.17 -1.83
N ILE A 103 0.36 -12.71 -2.59
CA ILE A 103 1.04 -11.43 -2.34
C ILE A 103 0.05 -10.26 -2.47
N LEU A 104 -0.68 -10.19 -3.58
CA LEU A 104 -1.60 -9.08 -3.85
C LEU A 104 -2.72 -9.02 -2.79
N SER A 105 -3.36 -10.16 -2.52
CA SER A 105 -4.42 -10.23 -1.52
C SER A 105 -3.94 -9.88 -0.11
N SER A 106 -2.73 -10.28 0.26
CA SER A 106 -2.13 -9.93 1.56
C SER A 106 -1.82 -8.45 1.69
N ILE A 107 -1.27 -7.82 0.64
CA ILE A 107 -1.00 -6.37 0.61
C ILE A 107 -2.32 -5.59 0.75
N LEU A 108 -3.34 -5.99 -0.01
CA LEU A 108 -4.65 -5.34 0.03
C LEU A 108 -5.31 -5.51 1.40
N LEU A 109 -5.33 -6.73 1.94
CA LEU A 109 -5.89 -7.01 3.25
C LEU A 109 -5.20 -6.13 4.31
N MET A 110 -3.87 -6.13 4.35
CA MET A 110 -3.11 -5.34 5.33
C MET A 110 -3.38 -3.84 5.20
N ALA A 111 -3.35 -3.29 3.98
CA ALA A 111 -3.60 -1.86 3.78
C ALA A 111 -5.03 -1.46 4.22
N ILE A 112 -6.02 -2.26 3.87
CA ILE A 112 -7.43 -2.01 4.20
C ILE A 112 -7.65 -2.17 5.70
N SER A 113 -7.18 -3.26 6.31
CA SER A 113 -7.36 -3.49 7.75
C SER A 113 -6.65 -2.43 8.58
N ALA A 114 -5.44 -1.99 8.20
CA ALA A 114 -4.75 -0.90 8.90
C ALA A 114 -5.59 0.39 8.90
N ARG A 115 -6.17 0.75 7.75
CA ARG A 115 -7.05 1.93 7.66
C ARG A 115 -8.34 1.77 8.47
N LEU A 116 -8.95 0.60 8.43
CA LEU A 116 -10.16 0.30 9.22
C LEU A 116 -9.87 0.41 10.72
N PHE A 117 -8.79 -0.17 11.21
CA PHE A 117 -8.41 -0.08 12.62
C PHE A 117 -8.04 1.34 13.03
N GLN A 118 -7.22 2.05 12.24
CA GLN A 118 -6.90 3.45 12.50
C GLN A 118 -8.16 4.32 12.62
N TRP A 119 -9.10 4.15 11.69
CA TRP A 119 -10.38 4.87 11.72
C TRP A 119 -11.25 4.50 12.92
N TRP A 120 -11.29 3.21 13.27
CA TRP A 120 -12.06 2.72 14.41
C TRP A 120 -11.51 3.24 15.75
N PHE A 121 -10.19 3.19 15.95
CA PHE A 121 -9.53 3.75 17.13
C PHE A 121 -9.67 5.27 17.21
N PHE A 122 -9.59 5.96 16.07
CA PHE A 122 -9.82 7.40 16.01
C PHE A 122 -11.21 7.80 16.54
N ARG A 123 -12.24 7.00 16.26
CA ARG A 123 -13.61 7.22 16.73
C ARG A 123 -13.80 6.94 18.22
N ARG A 124 -12.96 6.13 18.85
CA ARG A 124 -13.15 5.69 20.25
C ARG A 124 -12.64 6.66 21.32
N GLY A 125 -12.11 7.81 20.94
CA GLY A 125 -11.82 8.91 21.88
C GLY A 125 -10.51 8.73 22.65
N ASP A 126 -10.20 7.52 23.13
CA ASP A 126 -8.93 7.18 23.77
C ASP A 126 -8.48 5.75 23.42
N VAL A 127 -7.18 5.61 23.16
CA VAL A 127 -6.48 4.32 23.04
C VAL A 127 -5.39 4.35 24.11
N GLU A 128 -5.72 3.80 25.28
CA GLU A 128 -4.75 3.58 26.35
C GLU A 128 -3.66 2.59 25.91
#